data_AF-A0AA35RB78-F1
#
_entry.id   AF-A0AA35RB78-F1
#
_cell.length_a   1.000
_cell.length_b   1.000
_cell.length_c   1.000
_cell.angle_alpha   90.00
_cell.angle_beta   90.00
_cell.angle_gamma   90.00
#
_symmetry.space_group_name_H-M   'P 1'
#
loop_
_entity.id
_entity.type
_entity.pdbx_description
1 polymer ?
#
loop_
_entity_poly.entity_id
_entity_poly.type
_entity_poly.pdbx_seq_one_letter_code
_entity_poly.pdbx_strand_id
1 'polypeptide(L)'
;MYCKSVVLCDVDRQTIDAWKKAGYQDLPDHENFRQLLQAPVDDAQEILQTRFPMPRYIVTQKGGSQARFLLSKVNPSQTHNTMSGWGAEGSGAPILTDDVSLQVFMDHLKKLAVSSST
;
A
#
# COMPACT_ATOMS: atom_id res chain seq x y z
N MET A 1 -4.82 -13.33 -18.84
CA MET A 1 -3.42 -12.90 -18.65
C MET A 1 -3.34 -12.00 -17.42
N TYR A 2 -2.94 -12.53 -16.27
CA TYR A 2 -2.73 -11.72 -15.07
C TYR A 2 -1.35 -11.07 -15.16
N CYS A 3 -1.31 -9.82 -15.63
CA CYS A 3 -0.10 -9.01 -15.60
C CYS A 3 0.16 -8.64 -14.13
N LYS A 4 1.08 -9.34 -13.46
CA LYS A 4 1.48 -9.02 -12.09
C LYS A 4 2.26 -7.71 -12.16
N SER A 5 1.66 -6.59 -11.79
CA SER A 5 2.36 -5.30 -11.72
C SER A 5 3.28 -5.30 -10.50
N VAL A 6 4.51 -4.81 -10.66
CA VAL A 6 5.35 -4.41 -9.51
C VAL A 6 5.05 -2.93 -9.30
N VAL A 7 4.18 -2.65 -8.33
CA VAL A 7 3.88 -1.27 -7.92
C VAL A 7 4.88 -0.94 -6.84
N LEU A 8 5.90 -0.17 -7.20
CA LEU A 8 6.69 0.56 -6.22
C LEU A 8 5.86 1.77 -5.82
N CYS A 9 4.96 1.55 -4.87
CA CYS A 9 4.55 2.67 -4.07
C CYS A 9 5.79 2.96 -3.23
N ASP A 10 6.48 4.06 -3.52
CA ASP A 10 7.17 4.76 -2.46
C ASP A 10 6.05 4.96 -1.42
N VAL A 11 6.01 4.11 -0.39
CA VAL A 11 5.14 4.32 0.78
C VAL A 11 5.77 5.43 1.58
N ASP A 12 6.03 6.53 0.89
CA ASP A 12 6.40 7.80 1.43
C ASP A 12 5.13 8.21 2.18
N ARG A 13 5.10 7.90 3.48
CA ARG A 13 4.35 8.70 4.43
C ARG A 13 4.56 10.16 4.02
N GLN A 14 3.53 11.00 4.11
CA GLN A 14 3.58 12.42 3.71
C GLN A 14 4.91 13.14 4.07
N THR A 15 5.51 12.74 5.18
CA THR A 15 6.82 13.19 5.67
C THR A 15 8.01 12.85 4.76
N ILE A 16 8.09 11.65 4.18
CA ILE A 16 9.21 11.22 3.35
C ILE A 16 9.19 11.94 2.00
N ASP A 17 8.01 12.10 1.39
CA ASP A 17 7.87 12.87 0.14
C ASP A 17 8.24 14.35 0.36
N ALA A 18 7.90 14.92 1.53
CA ALA A 18 8.35 16.25 1.92
C ALA A 18 9.87 16.31 2.09
N TRP A 19 10.50 15.30 2.68
CA TRP A 19 11.96 15.25 2.84
C TRP A 19 12.70 15.07 1.49
N LYS A 20 12.13 14.26 0.60
CA LYS A 20 12.64 14.07 -0.77
C LYS A 20 12.58 15.37 -1.57
N LYS A 21 11.49 16.13 -1.44
CA LYS A 21 11.33 17.46 -2.06
C LYS A 21 12.25 18.52 -1.45
N ALA A 22 12.53 18.41 -0.16
CA ALA A 22 13.45 19.30 0.54
C ALA A 22 14.93 19.00 0.24
N GLY A 23 15.24 17.93 -0.49
CA GLY A 23 16.61 17.63 -0.93
C GLY A 23 17.49 17.00 0.16
N TYR A 24 16.89 16.42 1.22
CA TYR A 24 17.68 15.82 2.30
C TYR A 24 18.54 14.65 1.83
N GLN A 25 18.23 14.04 0.69
CA GLN A 25 19.03 12.97 0.09
C GLN A 25 20.40 13.42 -0.45
N ASP A 26 20.58 14.71 -0.74
CA ASP A 26 21.81 15.24 -1.33
C ASP A 26 22.78 15.76 -0.25
N LEU A 27 22.32 15.86 0.99
CA LEU A 27 23.13 16.26 2.13
C LEU A 27 24.01 15.08 2.59
N PRO A 28 25.32 15.27 2.76
CA PRO A 28 26.24 14.21 3.20
C PRO A 28 25.92 13.68 4.60
N ASP A 29 25.23 14.48 5.43
CA ASP A 29 24.82 14.09 6.79
C ASP A 29 23.62 13.09 6.79
N HIS A 30 22.98 12.88 5.64
CA HIS A 30 21.75 12.08 5.50
C HIS A 30 21.90 10.91 4.53
N GLU A 31 23.08 10.25 4.51
CA GLU A 31 23.30 9.04 3.70
C GLU A 31 22.29 7.92 4.00
N ASN A 32 21.85 7.80 5.26
CA ASN A 32 20.82 6.83 5.66
C ASN A 32 19.49 7.05 4.92
N PHE A 33 19.14 8.31 4.64
CA PHE A 33 17.92 8.66 3.91
C PHE A 33 18.05 8.28 2.42
N ARG A 34 19.22 8.51 1.83
CA ARG A 34 19.52 8.07 0.46
C ARG A 34 19.44 6.55 0.32
N GLN A 35 20.01 5.80 1.26
CA GLN A 35 19.92 4.33 1.26
C GLN A 35 18.48 3.84 1.39
N LEU A 36 17.68 4.48 2.25
CA LEU A 36 16.26 4.14 2.42
C LEU A 36 15.46 4.30 1.11
N LEU A 37 15.75 5.35 0.33
CA LEU A 37 15.11 5.58 -0.96
C LEU A 37 15.58 4.61 -2.06
N GLN A 38 16.83 4.15 -1.98
CA GLN A 38 17.42 3.27 -3.00
C GLN A 38 17.02 1.79 -2.81
N ALA A 39 16.93 1.32 -1.57
CA ALA A 39 16.57 -0.07 -1.24
C ALA A 39 15.32 -0.61 -1.99
N PRO A 40 14.16 0.07 -2.01
CA PRO A 40 12.99 -0.44 -2.72
C PRO A 40 13.19 -0.44 -4.26
N VAL A 41 13.99 0.47 -4.80
CA VAL A 41 14.29 0.53 -6.24
C VAL A 41 15.13 -0.67 -6.65
N ASP A 42 16.14 -1.01 -5.87
CA ASP A 42 17.02 -2.15 -6.12
C ASP A 42 16.24 -3.48 -6.05
N ASP A 43 15.43 -3.66 -5.01
CA ASP A 43 14.56 -4.84 -4.86
C ASP A 43 13.60 -5.01 -6.05
N ALA A 44 13.00 -3.91 -6.52
CA ALA A 44 12.11 -3.96 -7.67
C ALA A 44 12.84 -4.29 -8.97
N GLN A 45 14.07 -3.80 -9.15
CA GLN A 45 14.89 -4.16 -10.31
C GLN A 45 15.22 -5.66 -10.34
N GLU A 46 15.53 -6.25 -9.19
CA GLU A 46 15.77 -7.70 -9.07
C GLU A 46 14.52 -8.50 -9.48
N ILE A 47 13.34 -8.09 -8.99
CA ILE A 47 12.07 -8.75 -9.34
C ILE A 47 11.75 -8.59 -10.84
N LEU A 48 12.06 -7.44 -11.44
CA LEU A 48 11.82 -7.18 -12.86
C LEU A 48 12.68 -8.09 -13.75
N GLN A 49 13.92 -8.36 -13.35
CA GLN A 49 14.85 -9.20 -14.12
C GLN A 49 14.53 -10.69 -14.00
N THR A 50 13.99 -11.13 -12.87
CA THR A 50 13.73 -12.56 -12.59
C THR A 50 12.38 -13.07 -13.07
N ARG A 51 11.43 -12.18 -13.42
CA ARG A 51 10.03 -12.54 -13.70
C ARG A 51 9.69 -12.49 -15.18
N PHE A 52 9.08 -13.58 -15.68
CA PHE A 52 8.53 -13.65 -17.03
C PHE A 52 7.02 -14.00 -17.00
N PRO A 53 6.16 -13.29 -17.74
CA PRO A 53 6.44 -12.09 -18.54
C PRO A 53 6.84 -10.89 -17.67
N MET A 54 7.64 -9.98 -18.25
CA MET A 54 8.17 -8.81 -17.52
C MET A 54 7.00 -8.02 -16.89
N PRO A 55 7.02 -7.83 -15.56
CA PRO A 55 5.95 -7.15 -14.88
C PRO A 55 5.99 -5.65 -15.16
N ARG A 56 4.83 -4.98 -15.12
CA ARG A 56 4.76 -3.53 -15.28
C ARG A 56 5.28 -2.84 -14.02
N TYR A 57 6.29 -1.99 -14.18
CA TYR A 57 6.84 -1.15 -13.11
C TYR A 57 6.07 0.17 -13.02
N ILE A 58 5.58 0.52 -11.82
CA ILE A 58 4.84 1.75 -11.55
C ILE A 58 5.43 2.40 -10.30
N VAL A 59 5.87 3.66 -10.42
CA VAL A 59 6.32 4.50 -9.30
C VAL A 59 5.24 5.52 -8.99
N THR A 60 4.83 5.63 -7.73
CA THR A 60 3.81 6.61 -7.31
C THR A 60 3.99 7.05 -5.87
N GLN A 61 3.56 8.28 -5.59
CA GLN A 61 3.54 8.91 -4.26
C GLN A 61 2.13 8.87 -3.65
N LYS A 62 2.01 9.13 -2.35
CA LYS A 62 0.72 9.26 -1.66
C LYS A 62 -0.13 10.37 -2.29
N GLY A 63 -1.34 10.02 -2.75
CA GLY A 63 -2.26 10.95 -3.43
C GLY A 63 -2.08 11.04 -4.95
N GLY A 64 -1.06 10.37 -5.52
CA GLY A 64 -0.91 10.22 -6.96
C GLY A 64 -2.04 9.37 -7.58
N SER A 65 -2.40 9.64 -8.83
CA SER A 65 -3.44 8.89 -9.55
C SER A 65 -3.10 7.39 -9.69
N GLN A 66 -1.81 7.08 -9.79
CA GLN A 66 -1.28 5.72 -9.90
C GLN A 66 -1.29 4.96 -8.56
N ALA A 67 -1.43 5.64 -7.42
CA ALA A 67 -1.52 5.00 -6.10
C ALA A 67 -2.80 4.16 -5.94
N ARG A 68 -3.80 4.38 -6.81
CA ARG A 68 -5.04 3.57 -6.86
C ARG A 68 -4.76 2.10 -7.13
N PHE A 69 -3.71 1.78 -7.90
CA PHE A 69 -3.32 0.39 -8.14
C PHE A 69 -2.96 -0.33 -6.83
N LEU A 70 -2.27 0.36 -5.93
CA LEU A 70 -2.01 -0.16 -4.59
C LEU A 70 -3.31 -0.24 -3.76
N LEU A 71 -4.08 0.85 -3.69
CA LEU A 71 -5.31 0.90 -2.87
C LEU A 71 -6.31 -0.20 -3.23
N SER A 72 -6.40 -0.57 -4.51
CA SER A 72 -7.29 -1.67 -4.99
C SER A 72 -6.84 -3.07 -4.58
N LYS A 73 -5.60 -3.23 -4.09
CA LYS A 73 -5.03 -4.50 -3.65
C LYS A 73 -4.87 -4.58 -2.13
N VAL A 74 -4.99 -3.46 -1.44
CA VAL A 74 -4.93 -3.38 0.02
C VAL A 74 -6.29 -3.72 0.62
N ASN A 75 -6.27 -4.39 1.76
CA ASN A 75 -7.49 -4.71 2.51
C ASN A 75 -8.14 -3.41 3.04
N PRO A 76 -9.42 -3.14 2.77
CA PRO A 76 -10.14 -1.98 3.28
C PRO A 76 -10.52 -2.17 4.76
N SER A 77 -9.52 -2.18 5.65
CA SER A 77 -9.75 -2.27 7.10
C SER A 77 -10.34 -0.99 7.71
N GLN A 78 -10.15 0.15 7.06
CA GLN A 78 -10.79 1.42 7.38
C GLN A 78 -11.45 2.00 6.14
N THR A 79 -12.78 1.97 6.12
CA THR A 79 -13.61 2.55 5.05
C THR A 79 -14.33 3.79 5.57
N HIS A 80 -14.92 4.56 4.66
CA HIS A 80 -15.77 5.70 5.03
C HIS A 80 -16.94 5.32 5.95
N ASN A 81 -17.42 4.07 5.89
CA ASN A 81 -18.45 3.54 6.78
C ASN A 81 -17.97 3.25 8.22
N THR A 82 -16.66 3.01 8.40
CA THR A 82 -16.06 2.80 9.73
C THR A 82 -15.54 4.10 10.36
N MET A 83 -15.38 5.16 9.57
CA MET A 83 -14.96 6.51 10.01
C MET A 83 -16.04 7.22 10.86
N SER A 84 -17.30 6.79 10.79
CA SER A 84 -18.43 7.39 11.51
C SER A 84 -18.35 7.24 13.04
N GLY A 85 -17.41 6.43 13.56
CA GLY A 85 -17.09 6.35 14.98
C GLY A 85 -16.02 7.38 15.34
N TRP A 86 -16.39 8.39 16.13
CA TRP A 86 -15.47 9.33 16.78
C TRP A 86 -14.26 8.59 17.38
N GLY A 87 -13.08 8.68 16.76
CA GLY A 87 -11.84 8.12 17.30
C GLY A 87 -10.80 7.54 16.34
N ALA A 88 -11.00 7.55 15.02
CA ALA A 88 -10.05 6.96 14.06
C ALA A 88 -8.87 7.89 13.66
N GLU A 89 -8.29 8.63 14.60
CA GLU A 89 -7.15 9.54 14.37
C GLU A 89 -5.80 8.80 14.44
N GLY A 90 -5.65 7.68 13.71
CA GLY A 90 -4.46 6.84 13.90
C GLY A 90 -4.00 5.92 12.77
N SER A 91 -4.76 5.69 11.70
CA SER A 91 -4.38 4.64 10.75
C SER A 91 -4.80 4.92 9.31
N GLY A 92 -3.88 5.53 8.56
CA GLY A 92 -3.87 5.49 7.10
C GLY A 92 -4.92 6.37 6.41
N ALA A 93 -4.76 6.57 5.10
CA ALA A 93 -5.78 7.23 4.30
C ALA A 93 -6.99 6.27 4.16
N PRO A 94 -8.22 6.70 4.47
CA PRO A 94 -9.41 5.85 4.36
C PRO A 94 -9.60 5.37 2.92
N ILE A 95 -9.88 4.08 2.75
CA ILE A 95 -10.15 3.50 1.44
C ILE A 95 -11.62 3.71 1.13
N LEU A 96 -11.90 4.52 0.12
CA LEU A 96 -13.24 4.84 -0.36
C LEU A 96 -13.78 3.67 -1.20
N THR A 97 -14.16 2.58 -0.54
CA THR A 97 -14.79 1.40 -1.15
C THR A 97 -15.95 0.90 -0.28
N ASP A 98 -16.89 0.20 -0.92
CA ASP A 98 -17.96 -0.58 -0.28
C ASP A 98 -17.55 -2.04 -0.03
N ASP A 99 -16.33 -2.42 -0.38
CA ASP A 99 -15.79 -3.76 -0.14
C ASP A 99 -15.73 -4.10 1.35
N VAL A 100 -15.96 -5.38 1.65
CA VAL A 100 -15.96 -5.92 3.00
C VAL A 100 -14.52 -6.12 3.48
N SER A 101 -14.21 -5.65 4.69
CA SER A 101 -12.90 -5.89 5.29
C SER A 101 -12.66 -7.38 5.58
N LEU A 102 -11.41 -7.82 5.55
CA LEU A 102 -11.05 -9.21 5.87
C LEU A 102 -11.60 -9.65 7.24
N GLN A 103 -11.70 -8.75 8.21
CA GLN A 103 -12.23 -9.05 9.53
C GLN A 103 -13.70 -9.43 9.48
N VAL A 104 -14.53 -8.63 8.79
CA VAL A 104 -15.96 -8.93 8.61
C VAL A 104 -16.15 -10.23 7.82
N PHE A 105 -15.32 -10.45 6.78
CA PHE A 105 -15.31 -11.72 6.06
C PHE A 105 -15.02 -12.91 6.99
N MET A 106 -13.99 -12.80 7.84
CA MET A 106 -13.63 -13.86 8.79
C MET A 106 -14.73 -14.10 9.84
N ASP A 107 -15.41 -13.06 10.31
CA ASP A 107 -16.50 -13.20 11.28
C ASP A 107 -17.72 -13.89 10.66
N HIS A 108 -18.02 -13.61 9.39
CA HIS A 108 -19.07 -14.32 8.65
C HIS A 108 -18.69 -15.78 8.39
N LEU A 109 -17.45 -16.03 7.98
CA LEU A 109 -16.94 -17.38 7.73
C LEU A 109 -16.98 -18.23 9.00
N LYS A 110 -16.54 -17.67 10.14
CA LYS A 110 -16.63 -18.35 11.45
C LYS A 110 -18.07 -18.72 11.76
N LYS A 111 -19.01 -17.77 11.67
CA LYS A 111 -20.44 -18.04 11.95
C LYS A 111 -21.01 -19.17 11.09
N LEU A 112 -20.69 -19.20 9.79
CA LEU A 112 -21.14 -20.26 8.88
C LEU A 112 -20.46 -21.61 9.15
N ALA A 113 -19.20 -21.60 9.58
CA ALA A 113 -18.47 -22.82 9.90
C ALA A 113 -18.95 -23.49 11.21
N VAL A 114 -19.40 -22.71 12.21
CA VAL A 114 -19.98 -23.25 13.45
C VAL A 114 -21.49 -23.47 13.38
N SER A 115 -22.20 -22.90 12.40
CA SER A 115 -23.59 -23.28 12.14
C SER A 115 -23.62 -24.68 11.52
N SER A 116 -24.01 -25.68 12.32
CA SER A 116 -24.17 -27.06 11.85
C SER A 116 -25.23 -27.10 10.75
N SER A 117 -24.89 -27.67 9.59
CA SER A 117 -25.86 -27.95 8.52
C SER A 117 -26.90 -28.92 9.08
N THR A 118 -28.10 -28.41 9.36
CA THR A 118 -29.26 -29.22 9.71
C THR A 118 -30.18 -29.32 8.50
#